data_AF-A0A7S3HDC8-F1
#
_entry.id   AF-A0A7S3HDC8-F1
#
_cell.length_a   1.000
_cell.length_b   1.000
_cell.length_c   1.000
_cell.angle_alpha   90.00
_cell.angle_beta   90.00
_cell.angle_gamma   90.00
#
_symmetry.space_group_name_H-M   'P 1'
#
loop_
_entity.id
_entity.type
_entity.pdbx_description
1 polymer ?
#
loop_
_entity_poly.entity_id
_entity_poly.type
_entity_poly.pdbx_seq_one_letter_code
_entity_poly.pdbx_strand_id
1 'polypeptide(L)'
;MDPSEDTAVQDFLEILEEHRKNCERQGKYVEAEIAKNRLDELKLHEENRRREAMRSRQIAERLGVEEAHMLEFQQFNLIWDRKMTEYETHAEELVEAMKERHAAELRDYQRKLMGKQLRPKFSKDLLNLRKIQETLAKQKDYAEAHKIKLKSDALEAWELEKWHSERQQDLLQKEAKFKFNKQQELLALQKRIQSGREEQKKQRHMDLERLLQRYQNVKAELEAQQNLERIRMEKLAQSGGLTSMGNKKTTKTMKRTSSA
;
A
#
# COMPACT_ATOMS: atom_id res chain seq x y z
N MET A 1 -22.64 -28.21 25.33
CA MET A 1 -23.49 -28.08 26.52
C MET A 1 -24.70 -28.96 26.29
N ASP A 2 -24.95 -29.88 27.20
CA ASP A 2 -26.01 -30.86 27.05
C ASP A 2 -27.34 -30.22 27.47
N PRO A 3 -28.28 -29.95 26.55
CA PRO A 3 -29.61 -29.42 26.91
C PRO A 3 -30.37 -30.33 27.89
N SER A 4 -29.93 -31.58 28.06
CA SER A 4 -30.44 -32.51 29.06
C SER A 4 -30.21 -32.04 30.51
N GLU A 5 -29.09 -31.39 30.81
CA GLU A 5 -28.78 -30.96 32.19
C GLU A 5 -29.58 -29.72 32.61
N ASP A 6 -29.80 -28.79 31.69
CA ASP A 6 -30.64 -27.60 31.93
C ASP A 6 -32.10 -28.00 32.16
N THR A 7 -32.59 -28.99 31.41
CA THR A 7 -33.95 -29.52 31.56
C THR A 7 -34.10 -30.25 32.90
N ALA A 8 -33.11 -31.07 33.29
CA ALA A 8 -33.14 -31.78 34.57
C ALA A 8 -33.08 -30.84 35.80
N VAL A 9 -32.32 -29.74 35.72
CA VAL A 9 -32.28 -28.72 36.80
C VAL A 9 -33.62 -27.98 36.90
N GLN A 10 -34.25 -27.68 35.76
CA GLN A 10 -35.57 -27.04 35.72
C GLN A 10 -36.65 -27.96 36.32
N ASP A 11 -36.66 -29.25 35.95
CA ASP A 11 -37.60 -30.24 36.49
C ASP A 11 -37.40 -30.42 38.02
N PHE A 12 -36.15 -30.42 38.50
CA PHE A 12 -35.86 -30.51 39.93
C PHE A 12 -36.32 -29.28 40.72
N LEU A 13 -36.23 -28.07 40.14
CA LEU A 13 -36.77 -26.85 40.72
C LEU A 13 -38.30 -26.90 40.82
N GLU A 14 -38.99 -27.42 39.80
CA GLU A 14 -40.45 -27.60 39.82
C GLU A 14 -40.91 -28.60 40.90
N ILE A 15 -40.20 -29.73 41.01
CA ILE A 15 -40.47 -30.75 42.04
C ILE A 15 -40.27 -30.18 43.44
N LEU A 16 -39.22 -29.39 43.68
CA LEU A 16 -38.97 -28.74 44.98
C LEU A 16 -40.01 -27.66 45.31
N GLU A 17 -40.47 -26.90 44.31
CA GLU A 17 -41.52 -25.89 44.46
C GLU A 17 -42.87 -26.56 44.81
N GLU A 18 -43.17 -27.71 44.20
CA GLU A 18 -44.35 -28.51 44.51
C GLU A 18 -44.25 -29.17 45.90
N HIS A 19 -43.06 -29.65 46.28
CA HIS A 19 -42.81 -30.19 47.62
C HIS A 19 -42.99 -29.11 48.70
N ARG A 20 -42.50 -27.88 48.48
CA ARG A 20 -42.74 -26.74 49.38
C ARG A 20 -44.24 -26.47 49.57
N LYS A 21 -45.00 -26.36 48.46
CA LYS A 21 -46.46 -26.14 48.49
C LYS A 21 -47.21 -27.24 49.22
N ASN A 22 -46.77 -28.49 49.07
CA ASN A 22 -47.37 -29.64 49.76
C ASN A 22 -47.06 -29.62 51.26
N CYS A 23 -45.85 -29.25 51.67
CA CYS A 23 -45.48 -29.09 53.08
C CYS A 23 -46.23 -27.92 53.75
N GLU A 24 -46.46 -26.82 53.04
CA GLU A 24 -47.30 -25.70 53.49
C GLU A 24 -48.75 -26.12 53.73
N ARG A 25 -49.33 -26.89 52.79
CA ARG A 25 -50.71 -27.39 52.91
C ARG A 25 -50.88 -28.37 54.07
N GLN A 26 -49.84 -29.10 54.42
CA GLN A 26 -49.82 -30.08 55.53
C GLN A 26 -49.45 -29.44 56.89
N GLY A 27 -49.13 -28.14 56.94
CA GLY A 27 -48.74 -27.44 58.18
C GLY A 27 -47.31 -27.75 58.66
N LYS A 28 -46.48 -28.37 57.81
CA LYS A 28 -45.07 -28.71 58.11
C LYS A 28 -44.13 -27.57 57.75
N TYR A 29 -44.21 -26.47 58.49
CA TYR A 29 -43.50 -25.23 58.16
C TYR A 29 -41.97 -25.36 58.17
N VAL A 30 -41.40 -26.21 59.03
CA VAL A 30 -39.94 -26.43 59.08
C VAL A 30 -39.44 -27.10 57.78
N GLU A 31 -40.17 -28.08 57.26
CA GLU A 31 -39.83 -28.75 55.99
C GLU A 31 -40.03 -27.79 54.79
N ALA A 32 -41.06 -26.94 54.84
CA ALA A 32 -41.28 -25.90 53.83
C ALA A 32 -40.16 -24.85 53.81
N GLU A 33 -39.64 -24.44 54.98
CA GLU A 33 -38.52 -23.49 55.07
C GLU A 33 -37.21 -24.11 54.55
N ILE A 34 -36.95 -25.39 54.83
CA ILE A 34 -35.80 -26.11 54.26
C ILE A 34 -35.92 -26.21 52.74
N ALA A 35 -37.10 -26.58 52.21
CA ALA A 35 -37.35 -26.64 50.78
C ALA A 35 -37.19 -25.27 50.10
N LYS A 36 -37.66 -24.20 50.74
CA LYS A 36 -37.49 -22.81 50.28
C LYS A 36 -36.03 -22.40 50.23
N ASN A 37 -35.28 -22.60 51.31
CA ASN A 37 -33.84 -22.27 51.36
C ASN A 37 -33.07 -23.03 50.28
N ARG A 38 -33.37 -24.32 50.08
CA ARG A 38 -32.73 -25.13 49.04
C ARG A 38 -33.07 -24.65 47.62
N LEU A 39 -34.31 -24.21 47.42
CA LEU A 39 -34.79 -23.70 46.15
C LEU A 39 -34.17 -22.33 45.83
N ASP A 40 -33.97 -21.47 46.82
CA ASP A 40 -33.26 -20.20 46.68
C ASP A 40 -31.76 -20.42 46.37
N GLU A 41 -31.10 -21.37 47.04
CA GLU A 41 -29.71 -21.76 46.73
C GLU A 41 -29.55 -22.27 45.29
N LEU A 42 -30.44 -23.16 44.84
CA LEU A 42 -30.39 -23.73 43.50
C LEU A 42 -30.67 -22.68 42.42
N LYS A 43 -31.65 -21.79 42.65
CA LYS A 43 -31.91 -20.64 41.77
C LYS A 43 -30.68 -19.74 41.64
N LEU A 44 -30.01 -19.43 42.75
CA LEU A 44 -28.80 -18.61 42.76
C LEU A 44 -27.64 -19.29 42.01
N HIS A 45 -27.44 -20.59 42.24
CA HIS A 45 -26.39 -21.36 41.55
C HIS A 45 -26.65 -21.42 40.04
N GLU A 46 -27.91 -21.64 39.63
CA GLU A 46 -28.28 -21.66 38.22
C GLU A 46 -28.11 -20.29 37.56
N GLU A 47 -28.51 -19.22 38.23
CA GLU A 47 -28.30 -17.85 37.75
C GLU A 47 -26.81 -17.55 37.54
N ASN A 48 -25.96 -17.92 38.51
CA ASN A 48 -24.51 -17.75 38.41
C ASN A 48 -23.94 -18.55 37.23
N ARG A 49 -24.33 -19.83 37.06
CA ARG A 49 -23.91 -20.66 35.92
C ARG A 49 -24.31 -20.04 34.59
N ARG A 50 -25.57 -19.57 34.45
CA ARG A 50 -26.05 -18.91 33.23
C ARG A 50 -25.27 -17.62 32.95
N ARG A 51 -24.94 -16.84 33.98
CA ARG A 51 -24.14 -15.62 33.87
C ARG A 51 -22.70 -15.90 33.43
N GLU A 52 -22.06 -16.93 33.97
CA GLU A 52 -20.70 -17.34 33.60
C GLU A 52 -20.64 -17.92 32.18
N ALA A 53 -21.63 -18.72 31.79
CA ALA A 53 -21.74 -19.24 30.42
C ALA A 53 -21.88 -18.11 29.39
N MET A 54 -22.73 -17.12 29.69
CA MET A 54 -22.89 -15.92 28.86
C MET A 54 -21.58 -15.13 28.76
N ARG A 55 -20.91 -14.85 29.89
CA ARG A 55 -19.60 -14.17 29.89
C ARG A 55 -18.57 -14.91 29.05
N SER A 56 -18.48 -16.23 29.19
CA SER A 56 -17.53 -17.07 28.45
C SER A 56 -17.78 -16.99 26.94
N ARG A 57 -19.05 -17.06 26.52
CA ARG A 57 -19.42 -16.89 25.11
C ARG A 57 -19.06 -15.49 24.59
N GLN A 58 -19.36 -14.45 25.36
CA GLN A 58 -19.05 -13.06 24.97
C GLN A 58 -17.55 -12.82 24.83
N ILE A 59 -16.73 -13.43 25.70
CA ILE A 59 -15.26 -13.38 25.57
C ILE A 59 -14.81 -14.10 24.30
N ALA A 60 -15.34 -15.30 24.03
CA ALA A 60 -15.00 -16.05 22.81
C ALA A 60 -15.38 -15.28 21.53
N GLU A 61 -16.55 -14.64 21.49
CA GLU A 61 -16.97 -13.79 20.37
C GLU A 61 -16.01 -12.61 20.16
N ARG A 62 -15.60 -11.94 21.24
CA ARG A 62 -14.66 -10.81 21.16
C ARG A 62 -13.29 -11.26 20.66
N LEU A 63 -12.76 -12.37 21.18
CA LEU A 63 -11.50 -12.95 20.72
C LEU A 63 -11.58 -13.34 19.24
N GLY A 64 -12.70 -13.92 18.79
CA GLY A 64 -12.90 -14.26 17.38
C GLY A 64 -12.89 -13.04 16.45
N VAL A 65 -13.50 -11.92 16.86
CA VAL A 65 -13.46 -10.66 16.10
C VAL A 65 -12.04 -10.08 16.07
N GLU A 66 -11.32 -10.12 17.19
CA GLU A 66 -9.93 -9.64 17.26
C GLU A 66 -8.99 -10.49 16.38
N GLU A 67 -9.16 -11.82 16.39
CA GLU A 67 -8.39 -12.74 15.54
C GLU A 67 -8.66 -12.50 14.06
N ALA A 68 -9.94 -12.39 13.67
CA ALA A 68 -10.31 -12.08 12.29
C ALA A 68 -9.71 -10.76 11.81
N HIS A 69 -9.79 -9.69 12.62
CA HIS A 69 -9.19 -8.41 12.28
C HIS A 69 -7.66 -8.48 12.20
N MET A 70 -7.00 -9.24 13.08
CA MET A 70 -5.55 -9.44 13.04
C MET A 70 -5.11 -10.12 11.74
N LEU A 71 -5.86 -11.13 11.28
CA LEU A 71 -5.60 -11.79 10.00
C LEU A 71 -5.82 -10.84 8.81
N GLU A 72 -6.91 -10.07 8.81
CA GLU A 72 -7.16 -9.06 7.77
C GLU A 72 -6.05 -7.99 7.73
N PHE A 73 -5.57 -7.55 8.90
CA PHE A 73 -4.49 -6.59 9.01
C PHE A 73 -3.15 -7.14 8.50
N GLN A 74 -2.84 -8.41 8.81
CA GLN A 74 -1.65 -9.08 8.26
C GLN A 74 -1.75 -9.21 6.74
N GLN A 75 -2.90 -9.65 6.22
CA GLN A 75 -3.12 -9.76 4.79
C GLN A 75 -3.03 -8.39 4.08
N PHE A 76 -3.59 -7.35 4.69
CA PHE A 76 -3.49 -5.98 4.21
C PHE A 76 -2.03 -5.54 4.07
N ASN A 77 -1.20 -5.77 5.10
CA ASN A 77 0.23 -5.43 5.04
C ASN A 77 0.95 -6.23 3.96
N LEU A 78 0.73 -7.54 3.86
CA LEU A 78 1.35 -8.37 2.83
C LEU A 78 1.02 -7.88 1.41
N ILE A 79 -0.24 -7.56 1.14
CA ILE A 79 -0.67 -7.05 -0.17
C ILE A 79 -0.02 -5.70 -0.47
N TRP A 80 -0.01 -4.78 0.50
CA TRP A 80 0.56 -3.46 0.31
C TRP A 80 2.08 -3.47 0.19
N ASP A 81 2.77 -4.30 0.97
CA ASP A 81 4.21 -4.45 0.91
C ASP A 81 4.61 -5.02 -0.45
N ARG A 82 3.91 -6.05 -0.93
CA ARG A 82 4.09 -6.58 -2.29
C ARG A 82 3.86 -5.49 -3.35
N LYS A 83 2.76 -4.75 -3.27
CA LYS A 83 2.44 -3.67 -4.21
C LYS A 83 3.50 -2.55 -4.21
N MET A 84 4.05 -2.22 -3.04
CA MET A 84 5.16 -1.26 -2.93
C MET A 84 6.41 -1.81 -3.60
N THR A 85 6.79 -3.06 -3.33
CA THR A 85 7.95 -3.70 -3.96
C THR A 85 7.82 -3.77 -5.47
N GLU A 86 6.65 -4.15 -6.00
CA GLU A 86 6.37 -4.17 -7.44
C GLU A 86 6.47 -2.75 -8.06
N TYR A 87 6.03 -1.72 -7.34
CA TYR A 87 6.19 -0.34 -7.81
C TYR A 87 7.65 0.12 -7.81
N GLU A 88 8.42 -0.19 -6.76
CA GLU A 88 9.84 0.19 -6.66
C GLU A 88 10.69 -0.51 -7.72
N THR A 89 10.49 -1.81 -7.90
CA THR A 89 11.18 -2.59 -8.96
C THR A 89 10.87 -2.02 -10.35
N HIS A 90 9.60 -1.74 -10.64
CA HIS A 90 9.22 -1.13 -11.92
C HIS A 90 9.80 0.29 -12.09
N ALA A 91 9.86 1.09 -11.01
CA ALA A 91 10.48 2.41 -11.05
C ALA A 91 11.98 2.35 -11.33
N GLU A 92 12.69 1.37 -10.76
CA GLU A 92 14.11 1.11 -11.03
C GLU A 92 14.33 0.69 -12.49
N GLU A 93 13.52 -0.23 -13.01
CA GLU A 93 13.55 -0.65 -14.41
C GLU A 93 13.35 0.53 -15.37
N LEU A 94 12.37 1.40 -15.09
CA LEU A 94 12.10 2.59 -15.91
C LEU A 94 13.28 3.55 -15.93
N VAL A 95 13.93 3.77 -14.78
CA VAL A 95 15.10 4.64 -14.67
C VAL A 95 16.27 4.05 -15.45
N GLU A 96 16.51 2.74 -15.32
CA GLU A 96 17.63 2.09 -16.00
C GLU A 96 17.43 2.04 -17.51
N ALA A 97 16.24 1.66 -17.99
CA ALA A 97 15.90 1.70 -19.41
C ALA A 97 16.07 3.11 -20.00
N MET A 98 15.72 4.16 -19.25
CA MET A 98 15.91 5.53 -19.70
C MET A 98 17.39 5.94 -19.78
N LYS A 99 18.22 5.52 -18.81
CA LYS A 99 19.68 5.75 -18.86
C LYS A 99 20.32 5.02 -20.03
N GLU A 100 19.95 3.75 -20.26
CA GLU A 100 20.46 2.96 -21.39
C GLU A 100 20.13 3.62 -22.72
N ARG A 101 18.87 4.07 -22.88
CA ARG A 101 18.42 4.82 -24.06
C ARG A 101 19.22 6.11 -24.22
N HIS A 102 19.40 6.90 -23.15
CA HIS A 102 20.17 8.15 -23.20
C HIS A 102 21.64 7.90 -23.58
N ALA A 103 22.24 6.82 -23.09
CA ALA A 103 23.60 6.43 -23.43
C ALA A 103 23.72 6.02 -24.91
N ALA A 104 22.75 5.28 -25.44
CA ALA A 104 22.70 4.94 -26.86
C ALA A 104 22.53 6.19 -27.74
N GLU A 105 21.59 7.08 -27.39
CA GLU A 105 21.37 8.34 -28.10
C GLU A 105 22.62 9.25 -28.07
N LEU A 106 23.36 9.28 -26.96
CA LEU A 106 24.61 10.02 -26.86
C LEU A 106 25.68 9.48 -27.83
N ARG A 107 25.84 8.16 -27.90
CA ARG A 107 26.78 7.52 -28.84
C ARG A 107 26.42 7.85 -30.30
N ASP A 108 25.14 7.80 -30.63
CA ASP A 108 24.66 8.14 -31.97
C ASP A 108 24.84 9.62 -32.28
N TYR A 109 24.62 10.49 -31.30
CA TYR A 109 24.84 11.93 -31.42
C TYR A 109 26.32 12.25 -31.66
N GLN A 110 27.23 11.63 -30.90
CA GLN A 110 28.68 11.74 -31.09
C GLN A 110 29.11 11.26 -32.47
N ARG A 111 28.60 10.11 -32.93
CA ARG A 111 28.86 9.58 -34.28
C ARG A 111 28.43 10.56 -35.37
N LYS A 112 27.23 11.15 -35.26
CA LYS A 112 26.72 12.15 -36.20
C LYS A 112 27.53 13.45 -36.18
N LEU A 113 28.06 13.85 -35.02
CA LEU A 113 28.90 15.02 -34.88
C LEU A 113 30.28 14.84 -35.52
N MET A 114 30.90 13.66 -35.37
CA MET A 114 32.18 13.32 -35.97
C MET A 114 32.08 13.07 -37.48
N GLY A 115 30.98 12.48 -37.97
CA GLY A 115 30.75 12.22 -39.39
C GLY A 115 30.55 13.47 -40.26
N LYS A 116 30.32 14.65 -39.66
CA LYS A 116 30.27 15.92 -40.38
C LYS A 116 31.69 16.44 -40.62
N GLN A 117 32.26 16.07 -41.77
CA GLN A 117 33.52 16.63 -42.26
C GLN A 117 33.31 18.11 -42.63
N LEU A 118 33.67 19.05 -41.75
CA LEU A 118 33.78 20.47 -42.13
C LEU A 118 35.20 20.69 -42.65
N ARG A 119 35.33 21.26 -43.85
CA ARG A 119 36.64 21.70 -44.34
C ARG A 119 36.99 23.05 -43.69
N PRO A 120 38.23 23.25 -43.22
CA PRO A 120 38.70 24.55 -42.77
C PRO A 120 38.53 25.61 -43.87
N LYS A 121 38.12 26.82 -43.48
CA LYS A 121 38.12 27.97 -44.39
C LYS A 121 39.32 28.84 -44.03
N PHE A 122 40.31 28.84 -44.91
CA PHE A 122 41.53 29.62 -44.76
C PHE A 122 41.28 31.12 -44.93
N SER A 123 42.11 31.94 -44.28
CA SER A 123 42.03 33.38 -44.40
C SER A 123 42.39 33.87 -45.81
N LYS A 124 41.90 35.06 -46.16
CA LYS A 124 42.27 35.72 -47.42
C LYS A 124 43.79 35.97 -47.50
N ASP A 125 44.43 36.22 -46.37
CA ASP A 125 45.87 36.50 -46.30
C ASP A 125 46.69 35.25 -46.62
N LEU A 126 46.31 34.08 -46.11
CA LEU A 126 46.94 32.81 -46.47
C LEU A 126 46.78 32.51 -47.97
N LEU A 127 45.57 32.71 -48.52
CA LEU A 127 45.32 32.53 -49.96
C LEU A 127 46.15 33.49 -50.82
N ASN A 128 46.31 34.74 -50.38
CA ASN A 128 47.15 35.72 -51.05
C ASN A 128 48.63 35.35 -51.01
N LEU A 129 49.15 34.90 -49.86
CA LEU A 129 50.53 34.43 -49.71
C LEU A 129 50.81 33.21 -50.61
N ARG A 130 49.88 32.27 -50.71
CA ARG A 130 49.97 31.14 -51.65
C ARG A 130 49.99 31.58 -53.12
N LYS A 131 49.19 32.58 -53.49
CA LYS A 131 49.20 33.15 -54.84
C LYS A 131 50.51 33.89 -55.16
N ILE A 132 51.06 34.62 -54.20
CA ILE A 132 52.37 35.29 -54.32
C ILE A 132 53.49 34.24 -54.46
N GLN A 133 53.47 33.19 -53.64
CA GLN A 133 54.40 32.06 -53.73
C GLN A 133 54.40 31.45 -55.14
N GLU A 134 53.21 31.18 -55.70
CA GLU A 134 53.06 30.58 -57.02
C GLU A 134 53.56 31.51 -58.14
N THR A 135 53.36 32.82 -57.99
CA THR A 135 53.81 33.83 -58.94
C THR A 135 55.33 33.97 -58.94
N LEU A 136 55.96 34.02 -57.77
CA LEU A 136 57.43 34.08 -57.62
C LEU A 136 58.09 32.81 -58.15
N ALA A 137 57.48 31.64 -57.94
CA ALA A 137 57.94 30.38 -58.51
C ALA A 137 57.89 30.39 -60.05
N LYS A 138 56.82 30.93 -60.66
CA LYS A 138 56.70 31.10 -62.13
C LYS A 138 57.75 32.07 -62.68
N GLN A 139 58.12 33.09 -61.90
CA GLN A 139 59.19 34.04 -62.22
C GLN A 139 60.60 33.48 -62.01
N LYS A 140 60.74 32.23 -61.53
CA LYS A 140 61.99 31.55 -61.18
C LYS A 140 62.77 32.22 -60.04
N ASP A 141 62.13 33.07 -59.26
CA ASP A 141 62.70 33.62 -58.03
C ASP A 141 62.47 32.65 -56.87
N TYR A 142 63.29 31.60 -56.83
CA TYR A 142 63.14 30.52 -55.87
C TYR A 142 63.48 30.93 -54.44
N ALA A 143 64.40 31.89 -54.27
CA ALA A 143 64.81 32.35 -52.94
C ALA A 143 63.64 33.05 -52.24
N GLU A 144 62.97 33.96 -52.94
CA GLU A 144 61.85 34.71 -52.38
C GLU A 144 60.57 33.86 -52.32
N ALA A 145 60.34 32.97 -53.30
CA ALA A 145 59.27 31.98 -53.22
C ALA A 145 59.40 31.07 -51.99
N HIS A 146 60.63 30.66 -51.62
CA HIS A 146 60.88 29.84 -50.43
C HIS A 146 60.57 30.60 -49.13
N LYS A 147 60.93 31.88 -49.03
CA LYS A 147 60.57 32.71 -47.86
C LYS A 147 59.06 32.87 -47.72
N ILE A 148 58.34 33.11 -48.82
CA ILE A 148 56.88 33.22 -48.80
C ILE A 148 56.23 31.87 -48.46
N LYS A 149 56.79 30.75 -48.94
CA LYS A 149 56.35 29.41 -48.56
C LYS A 149 56.45 29.20 -47.04
N LEU A 150 57.59 29.49 -46.42
CA LEU A 150 57.76 29.34 -44.96
C LEU A 150 56.73 30.15 -44.17
N LYS A 151 56.46 31.40 -44.59
CA LYS A 151 55.43 32.24 -43.97
C LYS A 151 54.02 31.67 -44.16
N SER A 152 53.71 31.16 -45.36
CA SER A 152 52.41 30.55 -45.67
C SER A 152 52.20 29.27 -44.87
N ASP A 153 53.20 28.39 -44.81
CA ASP A 153 53.13 27.13 -44.09
C ASP A 153 52.97 27.37 -42.57
N ALA A 154 53.65 28.37 -42.01
CA ALA A 154 53.48 28.77 -40.61
C ALA A 154 52.08 29.32 -40.31
N LEU A 155 51.55 30.17 -41.20
CA LEU A 155 50.19 30.72 -41.06
C LEU A 155 49.13 29.63 -41.23
N GLU A 156 49.30 28.72 -42.18
CA GLU A 156 48.41 27.57 -42.39
C GLU A 156 48.38 26.65 -41.17
N ALA A 157 49.54 26.32 -40.61
CA ALA A 157 49.62 25.50 -39.40
C ALA A 157 48.88 26.17 -38.23
N TRP A 158 49.05 27.48 -38.05
CA TRP A 158 48.34 28.23 -37.00
C TRP A 158 46.82 28.30 -37.23
N GLU A 159 46.37 28.55 -38.47
CA GLU A 159 44.94 28.57 -38.80
C GLU A 159 44.29 27.20 -38.64
N LEU A 160 45.00 26.11 -39.00
CA LEU A 160 44.54 24.74 -38.79
C LEU A 160 44.42 24.41 -37.30
N GLU A 161 45.44 24.71 -36.49
CA GLU A 161 45.42 24.48 -35.04
C GLU A 161 44.25 25.23 -34.38
N LYS A 162 44.07 26.51 -34.73
CA LYS A 162 42.96 27.32 -34.25
C LYS A 162 41.61 26.74 -34.66
N TRP A 163 41.46 26.34 -35.92
CA TRP A 163 40.24 25.71 -36.42
C TRP A 163 39.94 24.39 -35.70
N HIS A 164 40.95 23.54 -35.47
CA HIS A 164 40.81 22.30 -34.72
C HIS A 164 40.36 22.56 -33.28
N SER A 165 40.98 23.52 -32.60
CA SER A 165 40.64 23.92 -31.22
C SER A 165 39.20 24.46 -31.12
N GLU A 166 38.80 25.40 -31.99
CA GLU A 166 37.44 25.93 -32.04
C GLU A 166 36.41 24.84 -32.36
N ARG A 167 36.74 23.94 -33.29
CA ARG A 167 35.88 22.81 -33.64
C ARG A 167 35.72 21.85 -32.46
N GLN A 168 36.79 21.54 -31.74
CA GLN A 168 36.74 20.70 -30.55
C GLN A 168 35.90 21.35 -29.44
N GLN A 169 36.05 22.66 -29.22
CA GLN A 169 35.24 23.40 -28.25
C GLN A 169 33.75 23.39 -28.62
N ASP A 170 33.39 23.62 -29.89
CA ASP A 170 32.02 23.53 -30.40
C ASP A 170 31.42 22.12 -30.18
N LEU A 171 32.20 21.07 -30.43
CA LEU A 171 31.79 19.69 -30.17
C LEU A 171 31.49 19.46 -28.68
N LEU A 172 32.39 19.90 -27.79
CA LEU A 172 32.21 19.78 -26.34
C LEU A 172 30.98 20.54 -25.83
N GLN A 173 30.75 21.76 -26.31
CA GLN A 173 29.57 22.54 -25.95
C GLN A 173 28.26 21.86 -26.40
N LYS A 174 28.25 21.33 -27.62
CA LYS A 174 27.11 20.58 -28.17
C LYS A 174 26.84 19.31 -27.38
N GLU A 175 27.87 18.58 -26.98
CA GLU A 175 27.74 17.40 -26.14
C GLU A 175 27.25 17.74 -24.73
N ALA A 176 27.80 18.80 -24.12
CA ALA A 176 27.39 19.26 -22.80
C ALA A 176 25.90 19.66 -22.78
N LYS A 177 25.44 20.39 -23.81
CA LYS A 177 24.02 20.74 -23.95
C LYS A 177 23.13 19.51 -24.12
N PHE A 178 23.57 18.52 -24.90
CA PHE A 178 22.84 17.27 -25.05
C PHE A 178 22.72 16.51 -23.73
N LYS A 179 23.84 16.35 -23.00
CA LYS A 179 23.87 15.71 -21.68
C LYS A 179 22.98 16.43 -20.67
N PHE A 180 23.00 17.77 -20.66
CA PHE A 180 22.15 18.58 -19.80
C PHE A 180 20.66 18.30 -20.06
N ASN A 181 20.23 18.28 -21.33
CA ASN A 181 18.84 17.97 -21.68
C ASN A 181 18.43 16.57 -21.19
N LYS A 182 19.30 15.57 -21.40
CA LYS A 182 19.04 14.19 -20.96
C LYS A 182 18.99 14.06 -19.43
N GLN A 183 19.79 14.86 -18.72
CA GLN A 183 19.71 14.95 -17.26
C GLN A 183 18.38 15.55 -16.80
N GLN A 184 17.88 16.60 -17.45
CA GLN A 184 16.57 17.19 -17.12
C GLN A 184 15.42 16.19 -17.38
N GLU A 185 15.47 15.44 -18.47
CA GLU A 185 14.51 14.37 -18.76
C GLU A 185 14.50 13.30 -17.64
N LEU A 186 15.69 12.90 -17.16
CA LEU A 186 15.81 11.93 -16.06
C LEU A 186 15.30 12.50 -14.72
N LEU A 187 15.60 13.77 -14.42
CA LEU A 187 15.07 14.44 -13.23
C LEU A 187 13.54 14.54 -13.25
N ALA A 188 12.95 14.81 -14.42
CA ALA A 188 11.50 14.84 -14.58
C ALA A 188 10.87 13.45 -14.31
N LEU A 189 11.49 12.38 -14.81
CA LEU A 189 11.06 11.01 -14.49
C LEU A 189 11.17 10.72 -12.99
N GLN A 190 12.30 11.06 -12.36
CA GLN A 190 12.49 10.86 -10.93
C GLN A 190 11.46 11.60 -10.08
N LYS A 191 11.12 12.85 -10.44
CA LYS A 191 10.05 13.60 -9.78
C LYS A 191 8.70 12.90 -9.92
N ARG A 192 8.37 12.38 -11.10
CA ARG A 192 7.13 11.63 -11.32
C ARG A 192 7.09 10.35 -10.49
N ILE A 193 8.19 9.61 -10.42
CA ILE A 193 8.32 8.41 -9.57
C ILE A 193 8.09 8.79 -8.11
N GLN A 194 8.72 9.86 -7.64
CA GLN A 194 8.60 10.34 -6.26
C GLN A 194 7.16 10.74 -5.91
N SER A 195 6.48 11.51 -6.77
CA SER A 195 5.07 11.83 -6.59
C SER A 195 4.19 10.58 -6.57
N GLY A 196 4.49 9.58 -7.41
CA GLY A 196 3.78 8.30 -7.39
C GLY A 196 4.02 7.51 -6.09
N ARG A 197 5.24 7.54 -5.52
CA ARG A 197 5.52 6.93 -4.20
C ARG A 197 4.69 7.59 -3.09
N GLU A 198 4.61 8.91 -3.11
CA GLU A 198 3.80 9.66 -2.15
C GLU A 198 2.32 9.34 -2.25
N GLU A 199 1.79 9.25 -3.48
CA GLU A 199 0.41 8.85 -3.73
C GLU A 199 0.12 7.43 -3.21
N GLN A 200 1.03 6.47 -3.46
CA GLN A 200 0.90 5.11 -2.96
C GLN A 200 0.89 5.05 -1.42
N LYS A 201 1.74 5.84 -0.75
CA LYS A 201 1.76 5.95 0.71
C LYS A 201 0.45 6.54 1.24
N LYS A 202 -0.04 7.60 0.61
CA LYS A 202 -1.32 8.21 0.95
C LYS A 202 -2.46 7.21 0.80
N GLN A 203 -2.46 6.44 -0.28
CA GLN A 203 -3.52 5.46 -0.50
C GLN A 203 -3.45 4.27 0.46
N ARG A 204 -2.25 3.81 0.83
CA ARG A 204 -2.07 2.83 1.92
C ARG A 204 -2.66 3.36 3.23
N HIS A 205 -2.41 4.62 3.56
CA HIS A 205 -2.93 5.24 4.78
C HIS A 205 -4.46 5.30 4.75
N MET A 206 -5.07 5.77 3.67
CA MET A 206 -6.53 5.84 3.53
C MET A 206 -7.20 4.46 3.61
N ASP A 207 -6.62 3.44 2.98
CA ASP A 207 -7.17 2.09 3.02
C ASP A 207 -6.97 1.43 4.39
N LEU A 208 -5.89 1.77 5.11
CA LEU A 208 -5.69 1.36 6.50
C LEU A 208 -6.73 1.99 7.43
N GLU A 209 -7.01 3.29 7.29
CA GLU A 209 -8.04 3.97 8.07
C GLU A 209 -9.42 3.32 7.86
N ARG A 210 -9.75 2.99 6.60
CA ARG A 210 -10.99 2.26 6.28
C ARG A 210 -11.05 0.87 6.91
N LEU A 211 -9.92 0.14 6.94
CA LEU A 211 -9.84 -1.16 7.60
C LEU A 211 -10.11 -1.02 9.11
N LEU A 212 -9.42 -0.07 9.76
CA LEU A 212 -9.59 0.18 11.19
C LEU A 212 -11.01 0.67 11.54
N GLN A 213 -11.61 1.50 10.68
CA GLN A 213 -12.98 1.96 10.89
C GLN A 213 -13.98 0.80 10.81
N ARG A 214 -13.80 -0.13 9.87
CA ARG A 214 -14.64 -1.34 9.78
C ARG A 214 -14.54 -2.17 11.05
N TYR A 215 -13.32 -2.39 11.56
CA TYR A 215 -13.11 -3.09 12.83
C TYR A 215 -13.78 -2.38 14.01
N GLN A 216 -13.62 -1.06 14.13
CA GLN A 216 -14.27 -0.28 15.18
C GLN A 216 -15.80 -0.41 15.12
N ASN A 217 -16.39 -0.38 13.92
CA ASN A 217 -17.83 -0.54 13.75
C ASN A 217 -18.30 -1.94 14.18
N VAL A 218 -17.63 -2.99 13.74
CA VAL A 218 -17.95 -4.39 14.12
C VAL A 218 -17.81 -4.58 15.63
N LYS A 219 -16.75 -4.03 16.23
CA LYS A 219 -16.54 -4.08 17.68
C LYS A 219 -17.66 -3.36 18.44
N ALA A 220 -18.02 -2.15 18.01
CA ALA A 220 -19.10 -1.38 18.64
C ALA A 220 -20.46 -2.08 18.52
N GLU A 221 -20.75 -2.70 17.37
CA GLU A 221 -21.96 -3.50 17.17
C GLU A 221 -22.00 -4.72 18.09
N LEU A 222 -20.88 -5.45 18.20
CA LEU A 222 -20.77 -6.59 19.11
C LEU A 222 -20.96 -6.16 20.57
N GLU A 223 -20.32 -5.07 21.00
CA GLU A 223 -20.48 -4.53 22.36
C GLU A 223 -21.94 -4.13 22.64
N ALA A 224 -22.62 -3.51 21.66
CA ALA A 224 -24.03 -3.17 21.77
C ALA A 224 -24.91 -4.42 21.88
N GLN A 225 -24.64 -5.46 21.09
CA GLN A 225 -25.36 -6.74 21.13
C GLN A 225 -25.19 -7.43 22.50
N GLN A 226 -23.96 -7.49 23.00
CA GLN A 226 -23.64 -8.08 24.30
C GLN A 226 -24.27 -7.30 25.47
N ASN A 227 -24.31 -5.97 25.39
CA ASN A 227 -24.99 -5.12 26.36
C ASN A 227 -26.50 -5.35 26.38
N LEU A 228 -27.14 -5.44 25.20
CA LEU A 228 -28.57 -5.75 25.09
C LEU A 228 -28.90 -7.13 25.64
N GLU A 229 -28.04 -8.13 25.40
CA GLU A 229 -28.20 -9.46 25.97
C GLU A 229 -28.11 -9.45 27.50
N ARG A 230 -27.16 -8.72 28.08
CA ARG A 230 -27.06 -8.54 29.53
C ARG A 230 -28.33 -7.92 30.11
N ILE A 231 -28.82 -6.84 29.53
CA ILE A 231 -30.07 -6.17 29.98
C ILE A 231 -31.27 -7.12 29.90
N ARG A 232 -31.36 -7.94 28.84
CA ARG A 232 -32.45 -8.93 28.72
C ARG A 232 -32.38 -9.99 29.81
N MET A 233 -31.19 -10.49 30.12
CA MET A 233 -30.98 -11.47 31.19
C MET A 233 -31.30 -10.90 32.57
N GLU A 234 -30.89 -9.65 32.85
CA GLU A 234 -31.23 -8.96 34.09
C GLU A 234 -32.75 -8.75 34.24
N LYS A 235 -33.43 -8.37 33.15
CA LYS A 235 -34.89 -8.25 33.12
C LYS A 235 -35.58 -9.60 33.33
N LEU A 236 -35.08 -10.67 32.72
CA LEU A 236 -35.62 -12.02 32.89
C LEU A 236 -35.48 -12.50 34.35
N ALA A 237 -34.32 -12.24 34.97
CA ALA A 237 -34.06 -12.53 36.37
C ALA A 237 -34.96 -11.71 37.32
N GLN A 238 -35.18 -10.42 37.03
CA GLN A 238 -36.08 -9.56 37.80
C GLN A 238 -37.57 -9.90 37.61
N SER A 239 -37.97 -10.40 36.45
CA SER A 239 -39.37 -10.77 36.16
C SER A 239 -39.84 -12.07 36.80
N GLY A 240 -38.96 -12.79 37.51
CA GLY A 240 -39.31 -13.90 38.40
C GLY A 240 -40.40 -14.84 37.91
N GLY A 241 -40.05 -15.85 37.11
CA GLY A 241 -40.82 -17.11 37.10
C GLY A 241 -42.30 -17.04 36.70
N LEU A 242 -42.70 -16.22 35.74
CA LEU A 242 -43.96 -16.41 35.01
C LEU A 242 -43.74 -16.28 33.50
N THR A 243 -43.58 -17.41 32.83
CA THR A 243 -44.33 -17.77 31.60
C THR A 243 -43.80 -19.07 31.03
N SER A 244 -44.66 -20.10 31.09
CA SER A 244 -44.61 -21.29 30.24
C SER A 244 -44.38 -20.87 28.78
N MET A 245 -43.25 -21.27 28.19
CA MET A 245 -43.02 -21.10 26.76
C MET A 245 -43.93 -22.07 25.99
N GLY A 246 -45.12 -21.56 25.63
CA GLY A 246 -45.96 -22.14 24.59
C GLY A 246 -45.24 -22.12 23.25
N ASN A 247 -44.90 -23.32 22.79
CA ASN A 247 -44.26 -23.65 21.54
C ASN A 247 -45.01 -23.05 20.32
N LYS A 248 -44.59 -21.89 19.81
CA LYS A 248 -45.05 -21.39 18.50
C LYS A 248 -43.97 -21.67 17.45
N LYS A 249 -44.13 -22.81 16.78
CA LYS A 249 -43.50 -23.10 15.48
C LYS A 249 -43.90 -22.00 14.49
N THR A 250 -43.00 -21.08 14.20
CA THR A 250 -43.11 -20.21 13.03
C THR A 250 -42.56 -20.96 11.83
N THR A 251 -43.46 -21.53 11.04
CA THR A 251 -43.20 -22.00 9.69
C THR A 251 -42.72 -20.82 8.84
N LYS A 252 -41.41 -20.77 8.56
CA LYS A 252 -40.83 -19.83 7.59
C LYS A 252 -41.05 -20.39 6.19
N THR A 253 -42.08 -19.88 5.52
CA THR A 253 -42.37 -20.13 4.12
C THR A 253 -41.23 -19.53 3.28
N MET A 254 -40.42 -20.40 2.66
CA MET A 254 -39.49 -20.03 1.59
C MET A 254 -40.31 -19.48 0.41
N LYS A 255 -40.30 -18.17 0.19
CA LYS A 255 -40.55 -17.60 -1.13
C LYS A 255 -39.24 -17.56 -1.89
N ARG A 256 -39.08 -18.51 -2.81
CA ARG A 256 -38.22 -18.38 -3.98
C ARG A 256 -38.74 -17.20 -4.80
N THR A 257 -37.91 -16.21 -5.04
CA THR A 257 -38.05 -15.31 -6.18
C THR A 257 -36.76 -15.38 -6.98
N SER A 258 -36.84 -16.18 -8.04
CA SER A 258 -36.03 -16.04 -9.24
C SER A 258 -36.48 -14.75 -9.94
N SER A 259 -35.53 -13.92 -10.39
CA SER A 259 -35.52 -13.35 -11.74
C SER A 259 -34.39 -12.35 -11.93
N ALA A 260 -33.74 -12.50 -13.10
CA ALA A 260 -32.95 -11.57 -13.90
C ALA A 260 -31.60 -11.07 -13.34
#